data_AF-L1LFU4-F1
#
_entry.id   AF-L1LFU4-F1
#
_cell.length_a   1.000
_cell.length_b   1.000
_cell.length_c   1.000
_cell.angle_alpha   90.00
_cell.angle_beta   90.00
_cell.angle_gamma   90.00
#
_symmetry.space_group_name_H-M   'P 1'
#
loop_
_entity.id
_entity.type
_entity.pdbx_description
1 polymer ?
#
loop_
_entity_poly.entity_id
_entity_poly.type
_entity_poly.pdbx_seq_one_letter_code
_entity_poly.pdbx_strand_id
1 'polypeptide(L)'
;MISSILIFSYCIQFYAWGLSTILYGPGYPNRFACLHDVYGVALSNFRIPEILNTRIVSAPDHVSRVVEGPQDISLERELTQATLRLVRESHMLKNGLIYPDIMESLQMRIAEDYVAAHSAVVSLNTLRVLQYIINTLNAFAKDNVKYSRGLKDDNAKFLVCSAIVYAKVSDKLERQRTKRLQKLKDETKRISFNLTTFGKVKTTGDLSLFKSGFITNNIFVGISIVVTGIFWIM
;
A
#
# COMPACT_ATOMS: atom_id res chain seq x y z
N MET A 1 12.77 21.94 3.29
CA MET A 1 11.78 21.59 4.33
C MET A 1 10.34 21.93 3.96
N ILE A 2 10.07 23.07 3.30
CA ILE A 2 8.70 23.47 2.88
C ILE A 2 8.09 22.50 1.86
N SER A 3 8.89 21.95 0.93
CA SER A 3 8.40 21.02 -0.10
C SER A 3 7.94 19.66 0.45
N SER A 4 8.55 19.16 1.51
CA SER A 4 8.18 17.88 2.13
C SER A 4 6.85 17.97 2.87
N ILE A 5 6.55 19.12 3.47
CA ILE A 5 5.29 19.39 4.19
C ILE A 5 4.15 19.55 3.19
N LEU A 6 4.39 20.21 2.06
CA LEU A 6 3.40 20.35 0.98
C LEU A 6 3.06 19.01 0.35
N ILE A 7 4.03 18.13 0.08
CA ILE A 7 3.78 16.78 -0.45
C ILE A 7 2.98 15.94 0.56
N PHE A 8 3.29 16.04 1.86
CA PHE A 8 2.55 15.34 2.90
C PHE A 8 1.09 15.84 3.01
N SER A 9 0.87 17.15 2.91
CA SER A 9 -0.45 17.77 2.90
C SER A 9 -1.29 17.39 1.68
N TYR A 10 -0.68 17.38 0.48
CA TYR A 10 -1.33 16.91 -0.74
C TYR A 10 -1.64 15.40 -0.69
N CYS A 11 -0.76 14.58 -0.14
CA CYS A 11 -1.06 13.16 0.09
C CYS A 11 -2.25 13.01 1.04
N ILE A 12 -2.27 13.68 2.19
CA ILE A 12 -3.38 13.61 3.15
C ILE A 12 -4.70 14.09 2.52
N GLN A 13 -4.69 15.19 1.76
CA GLN A 13 -5.89 15.67 1.05
C GLN A 13 -6.33 14.69 -0.05
N PHE A 14 -5.41 14.12 -0.83
CA PHE A 14 -5.73 13.13 -1.86
C PHE A 14 -6.24 11.82 -1.25
N TYR A 15 -5.74 11.42 -0.07
CA TYR A 15 -6.24 10.26 0.68
C TYR A 15 -7.59 10.53 1.34
N ALA A 16 -7.83 11.73 1.87
CA ALA A 16 -9.15 12.12 2.37
C ALA A 16 -10.20 12.17 1.24
N TRP A 17 -9.80 12.63 0.05
CA TRP A 17 -10.64 12.61 -1.16
C TRP A 17 -10.80 11.18 -1.73
N GLY A 18 -9.78 10.33 -1.66
CA GLY A 18 -9.85 8.91 -2.01
C GLY A 18 -10.75 8.09 -1.09
N LEU A 19 -10.65 8.30 0.23
CA LEU A 19 -11.51 7.66 1.22
C LEU A 19 -12.96 8.11 1.08
N SER A 20 -13.21 9.41 0.88
CA SER A 20 -14.56 9.92 0.67
C SER A 20 -15.15 9.49 -0.68
N THR A 21 -14.35 9.31 -1.72
CA THR A 21 -14.85 8.76 -3.01
C THR A 21 -15.10 7.24 -2.97
N ILE A 22 -14.34 6.49 -2.16
CA ILE A 22 -14.57 5.05 -1.95
C ILE A 22 -15.76 4.80 -1.02
N LEU A 23 -15.95 5.63 0.02
CA LEU A 23 -17.03 5.49 1.01
C LEU A 23 -18.32 6.25 0.66
N TYR A 24 -18.24 7.31 -0.15
CA TYR A 24 -19.37 8.20 -0.46
C TYR A 24 -19.39 8.68 -1.93
N GLY A 25 -18.51 8.18 -2.79
CA GLY A 25 -18.46 8.50 -4.23
C GLY A 25 -18.68 7.26 -5.10
N PRO A 26 -18.09 7.16 -6.30
CA PRO A 26 -18.29 6.02 -7.21
C PRO A 26 -17.88 4.64 -6.66
N GLY A 27 -17.21 4.59 -5.49
CA GLY A 27 -16.97 3.36 -4.72
C GLY A 27 -18.15 2.85 -3.89
N TYR A 28 -19.18 3.70 -3.70
CA TYR A 28 -20.36 3.39 -2.90
C TYR A 28 -21.30 2.43 -3.63
N PRO A 29 -21.94 1.47 -2.94
CA PRO A 29 -22.91 0.57 -3.54
C PRO A 29 -24.06 1.37 -4.16
N ASN A 30 -24.24 1.26 -5.48
CA ASN A 30 -25.34 1.94 -6.15
C ASN A 30 -26.67 1.33 -5.68
N ARG A 31 -27.46 2.13 -4.95
CA ARG A 31 -28.76 1.72 -4.41
C ARG A 31 -29.70 1.23 -5.50
N PHE A 32 -29.68 1.85 -6.67
CA PHE A 32 -30.49 1.42 -7.82
C PHE A 32 -30.07 0.02 -8.30
N ALA A 33 -28.77 -0.22 -8.51
CA ALA A 33 -28.27 -1.52 -8.95
C ALA A 33 -28.54 -2.65 -7.93
N CYS A 34 -28.42 -2.35 -6.64
CA CYS A 34 -28.73 -3.29 -5.57
C CYS A 34 -30.23 -3.61 -5.48
N LEU A 35 -31.10 -2.59 -5.61
CA LEU A 35 -32.55 -2.77 -5.60
C LEU A 35 -33.07 -3.50 -6.85
N HIS A 36 -32.42 -3.34 -8.00
CA HIS A 36 -32.71 -4.09 -9.22
C HIS A 36 -32.13 -5.52 -9.25
N ASP A 37 -31.57 -6.01 -8.14
CA ASP A 37 -30.96 -7.34 -8.01
C ASP A 37 -29.83 -7.66 -9.00
N VAL A 38 -29.09 -6.67 -9.48
CA VAL A 38 -27.98 -6.89 -10.41
C VAL A 38 -26.93 -7.86 -9.84
N TYR A 39 -26.85 -7.96 -8.51
CA TYR A 39 -25.95 -8.86 -7.79
C TYR A 39 -26.58 -10.19 -7.37
N GLY A 40 -27.84 -10.48 -7.75
CA GLY A 40 -28.52 -11.76 -7.49
C GLY A 40 -28.78 -12.07 -6.01
N VAL A 41 -28.98 -11.04 -5.20
CA VAL A 41 -29.14 -11.12 -3.74
C VAL A 41 -30.51 -11.67 -3.35
N ALA A 42 -31.57 -11.32 -4.09
CA ALA A 42 -32.90 -11.89 -3.85
C ALA A 42 -32.93 -13.37 -4.25
N LEU A 43 -32.26 -13.73 -5.35
CA LEU A 43 -32.09 -15.12 -5.80
C LEU A 43 -31.28 -15.96 -4.79
N SER A 44 -30.33 -15.36 -4.07
CA SER A 44 -29.55 -16.04 -3.03
C SER A 44 -30.26 -16.11 -1.66
N ASN A 45 -31.55 -15.77 -1.58
CA ASN A 45 -32.30 -15.65 -0.32
C ASN A 45 -31.60 -14.73 0.69
N PHE A 46 -31.05 -13.60 0.22
CA PHE A 46 -30.37 -12.61 1.06
C PHE A 46 -29.14 -13.18 1.78
N ARG A 47 -28.54 -14.24 1.23
CA ARG A 47 -27.31 -14.85 1.76
C ARG A 47 -26.09 -14.27 1.05
N ILE A 48 -25.06 -14.03 1.85
CA ILE A 48 -23.73 -13.66 1.37
C ILE A 48 -23.01 -14.94 0.93
N PRO A 49 -22.27 -14.92 -0.20
CA PRO A 49 -21.44 -16.04 -0.61
C PRO A 49 -20.51 -16.49 0.52
N GLU A 50 -20.42 -17.80 0.76
CA GLU A 50 -19.72 -18.39 1.90
C GLU A 50 -18.24 -17.99 1.98
N ILE A 51 -17.59 -17.87 0.81
CA ILE A 51 -16.21 -17.40 0.65
C ILE A 51 -16.00 -15.97 1.20
N LEU A 52 -17.00 -15.10 1.05
CA LEU A 52 -16.97 -13.73 1.56
C LEU A 52 -17.42 -13.67 3.02
N ASN A 53 -18.36 -14.54 3.40
CA ASN A 53 -18.93 -14.58 4.75
C ASN A 53 -17.86 -14.88 5.82
N THR A 54 -17.00 -15.86 5.59
CA THR A 54 -15.90 -16.20 6.51
C THR A 54 -14.99 -14.99 6.76
N ARG A 55 -14.66 -14.25 5.70
CA ARG A 55 -13.81 -13.06 5.76
C ARG A 55 -14.49 -11.91 6.50
N ILE A 56 -15.74 -11.62 6.18
CA ILE A 56 -16.53 -10.55 6.81
C ILE A 56 -16.73 -10.82 8.30
N VAL A 57 -17.03 -12.08 8.68
CA VAL A 57 -17.21 -12.47 10.09
C VAL A 57 -15.90 -12.34 10.88
N SER A 58 -14.77 -12.67 10.25
CA SER A 58 -13.44 -12.57 10.87
C SER A 58 -12.91 -11.13 10.98
N ALA A 59 -13.56 -10.16 10.35
CA ALA A 59 -13.14 -8.77 10.40
C ALA A 59 -13.30 -8.20 11.83
N PRO A 60 -12.36 -7.34 12.30
CA PRO A 60 -12.46 -6.72 13.61
C PRO A 60 -13.67 -5.78 13.69
N ASP A 61 -14.35 -5.76 14.85
CA ASP A 61 -15.51 -4.89 15.10
C ASP A 61 -15.14 -3.39 15.14
N HIS A 62 -13.87 -3.09 15.41
CA HIS A 62 -13.35 -1.75 15.49
C HIS A 62 -12.08 -1.61 14.66
N VAL A 63 -12.05 -0.59 13.81
CA VAL A 63 -10.87 -0.28 12.99
C VAL A 63 -10.00 0.71 13.76
N SER A 64 -8.92 0.22 14.35
CA SER A 64 -7.88 1.10 14.89
C SER A 64 -7.30 1.98 13.78
N ARG A 65 -7.05 3.25 14.08
CA ARG A 65 -6.30 4.15 13.18
C ARG A 65 -4.83 3.73 13.05
N VAL A 66 -4.32 2.97 14.00
CA VAL A 66 -2.97 2.42 13.99
C VAL A 66 -3.08 0.95 13.61
N VAL A 67 -2.89 0.64 12.32
CA VAL A 67 -2.77 -0.72 11.82
C VAL A 67 -1.33 -0.95 11.41
N GLU A 68 -0.46 -1.10 12.40
CA GLU A 68 0.94 -1.45 12.14
C GLU A 68 1.09 -2.96 12.24
N GLY A 69 1.23 -3.62 11.09
CA GLY A 69 1.64 -5.01 11.06
C GLY A 69 3.10 -5.13 11.53
N PRO A 70 3.48 -6.18 12.30
CA PRO A 70 4.87 -6.39 12.72
C PRO A 70 5.87 -6.38 11.56
N GLN A 71 5.44 -6.87 10.39
CA GLN A 71 6.24 -6.87 9.16
C GLN A 71 6.51 -5.45 8.63
N ASP A 72 5.52 -4.55 8.72
CA ASP A 72 5.63 -3.19 8.20
C ASP A 72 6.54 -2.35 9.11
N ILE A 73 6.55 -2.61 10.42
CA ILE A 73 7.47 -2.00 11.39
C ILE A 73 8.91 -2.49 11.15
N SER A 74 9.10 -3.80 10.94
CA SER A 74 10.43 -4.37 10.66
C SER A 74 11.05 -3.75 9.40
N LEU A 75 10.27 -3.68 8.31
CA LEU A 75 10.72 -3.09 7.05
C LEU A 75 11.05 -1.61 7.17
N GLU A 76 10.24 -0.83 7.90
CA GLU A 76 10.52 0.58 8.14
C GLU A 76 11.84 0.76 8.91
N ARG A 77 12.08 -0.04 9.95
CA ARG A 77 13.33 -0.02 10.71
C ARG A 77 14.53 -0.36 9.85
N GLU A 78 14.44 -1.43 9.05
CA GLU A 78 15.51 -1.85 8.14
C GLU A 78 15.83 -0.76 7.11
N LEU A 79 14.83 -0.17 6.47
CA LEU A 79 15.01 0.90 5.49
C LEU A 79 15.56 2.18 6.12
N THR A 80 15.12 2.53 7.33
CA THR A 80 15.63 3.69 8.06
C THR A 80 17.10 3.49 8.42
N GLN A 81 17.46 2.30 8.91
CA GLN A 81 18.85 1.94 9.17
C GLN A 81 19.70 1.95 7.90
N ALA A 82 19.18 1.43 6.79
CA ALA A 82 19.85 1.46 5.49
C ALA A 82 20.13 2.91 5.04
N THR A 83 19.15 3.80 5.20
CA THR A 83 19.27 5.23 4.87
C THR A 83 20.39 5.90 5.70
N LEU A 84 20.43 5.64 7.01
CA LEU A 84 21.48 6.16 7.89
C LEU A 84 22.87 5.62 7.53
N ARG A 85 22.96 4.34 7.13
CA ARG A 85 24.21 3.74 6.65
C ARG A 85 24.68 4.37 5.34
N LEU A 86 23.79 4.60 4.38
CA LEU A 86 24.12 5.26 3.11
C LEU A 86 24.64 6.68 3.33
N VAL A 87 24.02 7.44 4.25
CA VAL A 87 24.52 8.78 4.64
C VAL A 87 25.92 8.68 5.24
N ARG A 88 26.15 7.74 6.16
CA ARG A 88 27.49 7.53 6.73
C ARG A 88 28.53 7.16 5.67
N GLU A 89 28.19 6.23 4.77
CA GLU A 89 29.07 5.83 3.66
C GLU A 89 29.37 7.00 2.71
N SER A 90 28.41 7.90 2.48
CA SER A 90 28.65 9.11 1.67
C SER A 90 29.70 10.04 2.31
N HIS A 91 29.72 10.17 3.64
CA HIS A 91 30.71 10.99 4.35
C HIS A 91 32.08 10.31 4.43
N MET A 92 32.11 8.98 4.47
CA MET A 92 33.33 8.17 4.58
C MET A 92 33.73 7.53 3.25
N LEU A 93 33.29 8.10 2.12
CA LEU A 93 33.47 7.49 0.80
C LEU A 93 34.96 7.35 0.43
N LYS A 94 35.75 8.35 0.79
CA LYS A 94 37.20 8.41 0.58
C LYS A 94 37.97 7.36 1.39
N ASN A 95 37.38 6.86 2.48
CA ASN A 95 38.07 5.93 3.36
C ASN A 95 38.10 4.54 2.72
N GLY A 96 39.31 4.03 2.48
CA GLY A 96 39.52 2.70 1.88
C GLY A 96 39.23 2.64 0.38
N LEU A 97 39.13 3.79 -0.30
CA LEU A 97 39.01 3.83 -1.76
C LEU A 97 40.40 3.70 -2.40
N ILE A 98 40.59 2.64 -3.19
CA ILE A 98 41.87 2.38 -3.90
C ILE A 98 41.89 3.07 -5.27
N TYR A 99 40.73 3.16 -5.93
CA TYR A 99 40.58 3.72 -7.28
C TYR A 99 39.80 5.04 -7.21
N PRO A 100 40.47 6.21 -7.26
CA PRO A 100 39.80 7.50 -7.17
C PRO A 100 38.88 7.79 -8.36
N ASP A 101 39.16 7.20 -9.52
CA ASP A 101 38.44 7.41 -10.79
C ASP A 101 36.97 6.98 -10.71
N ILE A 102 36.63 6.05 -9.80
CA ILE A 102 35.26 5.58 -9.60
C ILE A 102 34.48 6.36 -8.54
N MET A 103 35.10 7.36 -7.89
CA MET A 103 34.50 8.11 -6.77
C MET A 103 33.17 8.75 -7.15
N GLU A 104 33.11 9.43 -8.30
CA GLU A 104 31.90 10.11 -8.74
C GLU A 104 30.76 9.10 -9.02
N SER A 105 31.09 8.00 -9.70
CA SER A 105 30.14 6.93 -9.97
C SER A 105 29.61 6.25 -8.70
N LEU A 106 30.48 6.08 -7.70
CA LEU A 106 30.09 5.58 -6.37
C LEU A 106 29.16 6.55 -5.65
N GLN A 107 29.47 7.85 -5.69
CA GLN A 107 28.64 8.88 -5.07
C GLN A 107 27.25 8.93 -5.71
N MET A 108 27.16 8.80 -7.04
CA MET A 108 25.89 8.70 -7.76
C MET A 108 25.08 7.46 -7.33
N ARG A 109 25.71 6.28 -7.24
CA ARG A 109 25.02 5.06 -6.78
C ARG A 109 24.54 5.14 -5.33
N ILE A 110 25.32 5.77 -4.44
CA ILE A 110 24.87 6.04 -3.05
C ILE A 110 23.64 6.94 -3.06
N ALA A 111 23.64 7.99 -3.88
CA ALA A 111 22.50 8.90 -3.99
C ALA A 111 21.25 8.19 -4.54
N GLU A 112 21.40 7.33 -5.55
CA GLU A 112 20.31 6.50 -6.09
C GLU A 112 19.71 5.58 -5.02
N ASP A 113 20.56 4.85 -4.29
CA ASP A 113 20.12 3.96 -3.21
C ASP A 113 19.49 4.72 -2.04
N TYR A 114 19.96 5.94 -1.76
CA TYR A 114 19.38 6.81 -0.74
C TYR A 114 17.96 7.25 -1.13
N VAL A 115 17.77 7.72 -2.36
CA VAL A 115 16.45 8.09 -2.89
C VAL A 115 15.52 6.89 -2.95
N ALA A 116 16.03 5.71 -3.36
CA ALA A 116 15.25 4.47 -3.38
C ALA A 116 14.81 4.04 -1.97
N ALA A 117 15.71 4.07 -0.98
CA ALA A 117 15.37 3.77 0.42
C ALA A 117 14.29 4.73 0.96
N HIS A 118 14.46 6.03 0.72
CA HIS A 118 13.50 7.04 1.17
C HIS A 118 12.13 6.87 0.49
N SER A 119 12.12 6.62 -0.81
CA SER A 119 10.92 6.31 -1.59
C SER A 119 10.20 5.05 -1.08
N ALA A 120 10.96 4.02 -0.68
CA ALA A 120 10.41 2.79 -0.11
C ALA A 120 9.75 3.03 1.26
N VAL A 121 10.33 3.87 2.11
CA VAL A 121 9.70 4.28 3.40
C VAL A 121 8.38 5.02 3.16
N VAL A 122 8.36 5.97 2.22
CA VAL A 122 7.11 6.66 1.85
C VAL A 122 6.07 5.67 1.34
N SER A 123 6.48 4.72 0.50
CA SER A 123 5.59 3.67 -0.01
C SER A 123 5.03 2.79 1.11
N LEU A 124 5.81 2.45 2.13
CA LEU A 124 5.29 1.72 3.30
C LEU A 124 4.17 2.48 4.01
N ASN A 125 4.30 3.80 4.17
CA ASN A 125 3.24 4.61 4.75
C ASN A 125 1.96 4.59 3.91
N THR A 126 2.08 4.61 2.58
CA THR A 126 0.90 4.45 1.70
C THR A 126 0.25 3.07 1.85
N LEU A 127 1.02 2.02 2.09
CA LEU A 127 0.49 0.67 2.32
C LEU A 127 -0.23 0.54 3.67
N ARG A 128 0.24 1.24 4.71
CA ARG A 128 -0.44 1.33 6.01
C ARG A 128 -1.80 2.01 5.88
N VAL A 129 -1.86 3.09 5.10
CA VAL A 129 -3.13 3.77 4.78
C VAL A 129 -4.07 2.85 4.01
N LEU A 130 -3.57 2.11 3.01
CA LEU A 130 -4.38 1.12 2.29
C LEU A 130 -4.90 0.02 3.23
N GLN A 131 -4.09 -0.45 4.18
CA GLN A 131 -4.53 -1.43 5.17
C GLN A 131 -5.66 -0.87 6.04
N TYR A 132 -5.57 0.39 6.46
CA TYR A 132 -6.65 1.06 7.18
C TYR A 132 -7.94 1.07 6.35
N ILE A 133 -7.88 1.47 5.07
CA ILE A 133 -9.03 1.48 4.17
C ILE A 133 -9.64 0.08 4.02
N ILE A 134 -8.83 -0.95 3.82
CA ILE A 134 -9.28 -2.35 3.71
C ILE A 134 -10.04 -2.76 4.98
N ASN A 135 -9.49 -2.44 6.15
CA ASN A 135 -10.12 -2.77 7.43
C ASN A 135 -11.45 -2.00 7.60
N THR A 136 -11.49 -0.73 7.23
CA THR A 136 -12.72 0.10 7.22
C THR A 136 -13.80 -0.52 6.34
N LEU A 137 -13.46 -0.91 5.11
CA LEU A 137 -14.42 -1.55 4.20
C LEU A 137 -14.95 -2.89 4.74
N ASN A 138 -14.08 -3.69 5.35
CA ASN A 138 -14.49 -4.96 5.96
C ASN A 138 -15.38 -4.75 7.19
N ALA A 139 -15.10 -3.73 8.01
CA ALA A 139 -15.96 -3.36 9.13
C ALA A 139 -17.35 -2.89 8.65
N PHE A 140 -17.40 -2.02 7.64
CA PHE A 140 -18.66 -1.62 7.01
C PHE A 140 -19.42 -2.81 6.41
N ALA A 141 -18.71 -3.75 5.76
CA ALA A 141 -19.34 -4.96 5.26
C ALA A 141 -19.98 -5.75 6.43
N LYS A 142 -19.23 -5.97 7.52
CA LYS A 142 -19.69 -6.69 8.72
C LYS A 142 -20.91 -6.04 9.37
N ASP A 143 -20.91 -4.72 9.50
CA ASP A 143 -22.06 -3.98 10.03
C ASP A 143 -23.29 -4.14 9.14
N ASN A 144 -23.14 -4.01 7.82
CA ASN A 144 -24.26 -4.22 6.89
C ASN A 144 -24.84 -5.64 6.98
N VAL A 145 -24.01 -6.68 7.15
CA VAL A 145 -24.50 -8.05 7.39
C VAL A 145 -25.25 -8.14 8.71
N LYS A 146 -24.74 -7.50 9.77
CA LYS A 146 -25.36 -7.52 11.10
C LYS A 146 -26.74 -6.86 11.05
N TYR A 147 -26.86 -5.70 10.40
CA TYR A 147 -28.12 -4.97 10.27
C TYR A 147 -29.11 -5.62 9.30
N SER A 148 -28.65 -6.44 8.35
CA SER A 148 -29.55 -7.18 7.46
C SER A 148 -30.13 -8.46 8.07
N ARG A 149 -29.65 -8.91 9.26
CA ARG A 149 -30.13 -10.16 9.88
C ARG A 149 -31.61 -10.08 10.24
N GLY A 150 -32.37 -11.06 9.77
CA GLY A 150 -33.82 -11.17 10.05
C GLY A 150 -34.70 -10.28 9.17
N LEU A 151 -34.11 -9.41 8.34
CA LEU A 151 -34.84 -8.60 7.37
C LEU A 151 -34.91 -9.32 6.00
N LYS A 152 -36.02 -9.13 5.28
CA LYS A 152 -36.25 -9.67 3.92
C LYS A 152 -36.84 -8.62 2.97
N ASP A 153 -36.77 -7.36 3.35
CA ASP A 153 -37.28 -6.22 2.60
C ASP A 153 -36.21 -5.67 1.64
N ASP A 154 -36.58 -4.66 0.86
CA ASP A 154 -35.67 -3.95 -0.04
C ASP A 154 -34.47 -3.34 0.70
N ASN A 155 -34.62 -3.00 1.98
CA ASN A 155 -33.50 -2.56 2.81
C ASN A 155 -32.53 -3.71 3.07
N ALA A 156 -33.01 -4.90 3.41
CA ALA A 156 -32.15 -6.09 3.52
C ALA A 156 -31.38 -6.36 2.23
N LYS A 157 -32.05 -6.21 1.07
CA LYS A 157 -31.44 -6.37 -0.25
C LYS A 157 -30.28 -5.40 -0.45
N PHE A 158 -30.50 -4.14 -0.13
CA PHE A 158 -29.48 -3.09 -0.22
C PHE A 158 -28.31 -3.33 0.73
N LEU A 159 -28.58 -3.70 1.99
CA LEU A 159 -27.54 -3.96 2.99
C LEU A 159 -26.67 -5.17 2.62
N VAL A 160 -27.27 -6.28 2.18
CA VAL A 160 -26.52 -7.47 1.75
C VAL A 160 -25.71 -7.19 0.48
N CYS A 161 -26.28 -6.47 -0.49
CA CYS A 161 -25.56 -6.02 -1.68
C CYS A 161 -24.36 -5.14 -1.31
N SER A 162 -24.56 -4.19 -0.40
CA SER A 162 -23.51 -3.29 0.09
C SER A 162 -22.38 -4.06 0.77
N ALA A 163 -22.70 -5.05 1.60
CA ALA A 163 -21.71 -5.92 2.22
C ALA A 163 -20.87 -6.69 1.18
N ILE A 164 -21.50 -7.22 0.13
CA ILE A 164 -20.80 -7.92 -0.96
C ILE A 164 -19.87 -6.97 -1.72
N VAL A 165 -20.32 -5.76 -2.04
CA VAL A 165 -19.52 -4.76 -2.76
C VAL A 165 -18.30 -4.35 -1.93
N TYR A 166 -18.49 -3.97 -0.67
CA TYR A 166 -17.40 -3.57 0.21
C TYR A 166 -16.37 -4.68 0.41
N ALA A 167 -16.81 -5.94 0.58
CA ALA A 167 -15.91 -7.08 0.68
C ALA A 167 -15.14 -7.37 -0.62
N LYS A 168 -15.78 -7.21 -1.79
CA LYS A 168 -15.08 -7.38 -3.08
C LYS A 168 -14.04 -6.28 -3.33
N VAL A 169 -14.34 -5.04 -2.95
CA VAL A 169 -13.39 -3.92 -3.06
C VAL A 169 -12.21 -4.12 -2.11
N SER A 170 -12.47 -4.51 -0.86
CA SER A 170 -11.41 -4.79 0.12
C SER A 170 -10.49 -5.93 -0.35
N ASP A 171 -11.04 -6.99 -0.93
CA ASP A 171 -10.28 -8.11 -1.53
C ASP A 171 -9.33 -7.65 -2.64
N LYS A 172 -9.81 -6.79 -3.55
CA LYS A 172 -9.00 -6.24 -4.64
C LYS A 172 -7.87 -5.38 -4.10
N LEU A 173 -8.16 -4.51 -3.13
CA LEU A 173 -7.17 -3.66 -2.47
C LEU A 173 -6.12 -4.49 -1.72
N GLU A 174 -6.51 -5.56 -1.03
CA GLU A 174 -5.57 -6.47 -0.35
C GLU A 174 -4.61 -7.11 -1.35
N ARG A 175 -5.10 -7.63 -2.49
CA ARG A 175 -4.24 -8.21 -3.54
C ARG A 175 -3.24 -7.19 -4.07
N GLN A 176 -3.66 -5.94 -4.25
CA GLN A 176 -2.74 -4.87 -4.67
C GLN A 176 -1.71 -4.55 -3.59
N ARG A 177 -2.13 -4.46 -2.32
CA ARG A 177 -1.24 -4.27 -1.17
C ARG A 177 -0.18 -5.36 -1.10
N THR A 178 -0.56 -6.65 -1.18
CA THR A 178 0.39 -7.77 -1.11
C THR A 178 1.43 -7.70 -2.24
N LYS A 179 1.00 -7.42 -3.49
CA LYS A 179 1.92 -7.27 -4.64
C LYS A 179 2.93 -6.14 -4.42
N ARG A 180 2.48 -5.02 -3.86
CA ARG A 180 3.34 -3.84 -3.60
C ARG A 180 4.28 -4.08 -2.43
N LEU A 181 3.81 -4.72 -1.37
CA LEU A 181 4.63 -5.11 -0.23
C LEU A 181 5.76 -6.06 -0.67
N GLN A 182 5.49 -7.00 -1.57
CA GLN A 182 6.53 -7.89 -2.11
C GLN A 182 7.61 -7.10 -2.86
N LYS A 183 7.22 -6.14 -3.72
CA LYS A 183 8.18 -5.26 -4.40
C LYS A 183 9.05 -4.46 -3.43
N LEU A 184 8.47 -3.98 -2.33
CA LEU A 184 9.25 -3.28 -1.30
C LEU A 184 10.24 -4.22 -0.60
N LYS A 185 9.83 -5.45 -0.29
CA LYS A 185 10.75 -6.46 0.30
C LYS A 185 11.93 -6.74 -0.63
N ASP A 186 11.69 -6.86 -1.93
CA ASP A 186 12.75 -7.12 -2.91
C ASP A 186 13.70 -5.92 -3.04
N GLU A 187 13.17 -4.69 -3.00
CA GLU A 187 13.97 -3.46 -3.00
C GLU A 187 14.82 -3.33 -1.71
N THR A 188 14.25 -3.60 -0.53
CA THR A 188 15.01 -3.61 0.73
C THR A 188 16.16 -4.62 0.69
N LYS A 189 15.95 -5.82 0.13
CA LYS A 189 17.00 -6.82 -0.07
C LYS A 189 18.10 -6.31 -1.02
N ARG A 190 17.72 -5.64 -2.11
CA ARG A 190 18.67 -5.06 -3.06
C ARG A 190 19.54 -4.00 -2.40
N ILE A 191 18.95 -3.05 -1.67
CA ILE A 191 19.68 -1.99 -0.96
C ILE A 191 20.62 -2.60 0.09
N SER A 192 20.14 -3.60 0.82
CA SER A 192 20.95 -4.30 1.82
C SER A 192 22.15 -5.02 1.19
N PHE A 193 21.96 -5.63 0.02
CA PHE A 193 23.04 -6.26 -0.76
C PHE A 193 24.05 -5.23 -1.27
N ASN A 194 23.59 -4.10 -1.79
CA ASN A 194 24.50 -3.02 -2.21
C ASN A 194 25.32 -2.50 -1.02
N LEU A 195 24.67 -2.26 0.13
CA LEU A 195 25.31 -1.84 1.38
C LEU A 195 26.44 -2.79 1.83
N THR A 196 26.24 -4.11 1.76
CA THR A 196 27.28 -5.08 2.12
C THR A 196 28.39 -5.19 1.08
N THR A 197 28.13 -4.76 -0.16
CA THR A 197 29.05 -4.86 -1.29
C THR A 197 29.93 -3.61 -1.45
N PHE A 198 29.58 -2.48 -0.81
CA PHE A 198 30.37 -1.22 -0.86
C PHE A 198 31.85 -1.40 -0.58
N GLY A 199 32.20 -2.14 0.49
CA GLY A 199 33.60 -2.35 0.86
C GLY A 199 34.40 -3.05 -0.24
N LYS A 200 33.79 -4.01 -0.93
CA LYS A 200 34.43 -4.70 -2.06
C LYS A 200 34.58 -3.77 -3.27
N VAL A 201 33.59 -2.96 -3.59
CA VAL A 201 33.68 -2.04 -4.73
C VAL A 201 34.76 -0.97 -4.50
N LYS A 202 34.89 -0.47 -3.27
CA LYS A 202 35.96 0.47 -2.91
C LYS A 202 37.36 -0.11 -3.10
N THR A 203 37.53 -1.42 -2.88
CA THR A 203 38.83 -2.10 -3.02
C THR A 203 39.09 -2.67 -4.41
N THR A 204 38.07 -3.12 -5.14
CA THR A 204 38.23 -3.74 -6.46
C THR A 204 38.04 -2.78 -7.62
N GLY A 205 37.36 -1.65 -7.42
CA GLY A 205 37.01 -0.73 -8.49
C GLY A 205 35.80 -1.18 -9.33
N ASP A 206 35.24 -2.36 -9.07
CA ASP A 206 34.24 -2.97 -9.93
C ASP A 206 32.80 -2.54 -9.58
N LEU A 207 32.29 -1.56 -10.31
CA LEU A 207 30.93 -1.04 -10.16
C LEU A 207 29.83 -2.03 -10.60
N SER A 208 30.17 -3.09 -11.33
CA SER A 208 29.18 -4.09 -11.79
C SER A 208 28.61 -4.92 -10.65
N LEU A 209 29.30 -4.96 -9.51
CA LEU A 209 28.85 -5.64 -8.30
C LEU A 209 27.59 -5.01 -7.68
N PHE A 210 27.28 -3.75 -8.02
CA PHE A 210 26.08 -3.08 -7.56
C PHE A 210 24.87 -3.38 -8.44
N LYS A 211 23.76 -3.77 -7.81
CA LYS A 211 22.48 -3.96 -8.49
C LYS A 211 21.75 -2.63 -8.62
N SER A 212 21.34 -2.27 -9.84
CA SER A 212 20.51 -1.08 -10.10
C SER A 212 19.12 -1.25 -9.49
N GLY A 213 18.59 -0.16 -8.92
CA GLY A 213 17.27 -0.15 -8.29
C GLY A 213 16.12 0.13 -9.22
N PHE A 214 14.90 -0.13 -8.72
CA PHE A 214 13.67 0.27 -9.36
C PHE A 214 13.20 1.59 -8.73
N ILE A 215 13.22 2.70 -9.47
CA ILE A 215 12.62 3.95 -8.98
C ILE A 215 11.09 3.76 -9.03
N THR A 216 10.48 3.50 -7.88
CA THR A 216 9.02 3.46 -7.79
C THR A 216 8.47 4.86 -8.00
N ASN A 217 7.78 5.06 -9.12
CA ASN A 217 7.05 6.29 -9.40
C ASN A 217 5.81 6.35 -8.50
N ASN A 218 5.99 6.75 -7.24
CA ASN A 218 4.98 6.67 -6.17
C ASN A 218 3.72 7.49 -6.45
N ILE A 219 3.83 8.58 -7.21
CA ILE A 219 2.72 9.48 -7.54
C ILE A 219 1.68 8.78 -8.44
N PHE A 220 2.13 7.92 -9.36
CA PHE A 220 1.22 7.17 -10.24
C PHE A 220 0.46 6.05 -9.50
N VAL A 221 0.94 5.59 -8.36
CA VAL A 221 0.32 4.48 -7.62
C VAL A 221 -0.94 4.95 -6.88
N GLY A 222 -0.91 6.13 -6.25
CA GLY A 222 -2.09 6.71 -5.60
C GLY A 222 -3.21 7.01 -6.60
N ILE A 223 -2.87 7.59 -7.75
CA ILE A 223 -3.82 7.89 -8.83
C ILE A 223 -4.36 6.60 -9.46
N SER A 224 -3.50 5.61 -9.75
CA SER A 224 -3.91 4.39 -10.45
C SER A 224 -4.79 3.47 -9.58
N ILE A 225 -4.59 3.42 -8.26
CA ILE A 225 -5.45 2.63 -7.34
C ILE A 225 -6.84 3.25 -7.21
N VAL A 226 -6.95 4.59 -7.17
CA VAL A 226 -8.23 5.30 -7.15
C VAL A 226 -8.92 5.18 -8.51
N VAL A 227 -8.22 5.42 -9.62
CA VAL A 227 -8.78 5.36 -10.98
C VAL A 227 -9.22 3.93 -11.36
N THR A 228 -8.46 2.89 -10.98
CA THR A 228 -8.87 1.49 -11.24
C THR A 228 -10.00 1.01 -10.32
N GLY A 229 -10.14 1.58 -9.12
CA GLY A 229 -11.31 1.38 -8.27
C GLY A 229 -12.59 1.98 -8.86
N ILE A 230 -12.49 3.17 -9.48
CA ILE A 230 -13.60 3.92 -10.07
C ILE A 230 -14.10 3.29 -11.39
N PHE A 231 -13.20 2.78 -12.24
CA PHE A 231 -13.56 2.30 -13.59
C PHE A 231 -14.29 0.96 -13.65
N TRP A 232 -14.40 0.22 -12.54
CA TRP A 232 -14.97 -1.14 -12.52
C TRP A 232 -16.26 -1.26 -11.69
N ILE A 233 -16.83 -0.11 -11.30
CA ILE A 233 -18.15 -0.03 -10.65
C ILE A 233 -19.23 0.48 -11.63
N MET A 234 -18.82 0.98 -12.81
CA MET A 234 -19.66 1.02 -14.01
C MET A 234 -19.65 -0.34 -14.70
#